data_AF-A0A5C7LF57-F1
#
_entry.id   AF-A0A5C7LF57-F1
#
_cell.length_a   1.000
_cell.length_b   1.000
_cell.length_c   1.000
_cell.angle_alpha   90.00
_cell.angle_beta   90.00
_cell.angle_gamma   90.00
#
_symmetry.space_group_name_H-M   'P 1'
#
loop_
_entity.id
_entity.type
_entity.pdbx_description
1 polymer ?
#
loop_
_entity_poly.entity_id
_entity_poly.type
_entity_poly.pdbx_seq_one_letter_code
_entity_poly.pdbx_strand_id
1 'polypeptide(L)'
;MLRLIFVLSVALCLAAHADLTEDINGNGIYTVAQEDTANKRLNEMKKSIEHGGARVLASYTDSAMDGYFRVVVMNLKRLGHRQTAYQLQSEWAQHKGKLTQIVDYGDRYIGQYDPISEFLARWYDKLEALLTLEVARALRISDIKTFNYCIRVVILSPCTYGVHDFYEHFVHDAKYRGLFPVLVYHTSNLSCSLASFGTLVYWACGPLSSLIEMGADRWLGPKIAGPLYDAFCN
;
A
#
# COMPACT_ATOMS: atom_id res chain seq x y z
N MET A 1 9.72 10.90 -7.94
CA MET A 1 8.90 9.95 -7.14
C MET A 1 8.18 10.61 -5.96
N LEU A 2 8.84 11.29 -5.01
CA LEU A 2 8.13 11.88 -3.83
C LEU A 2 6.99 12.86 -4.19
N ARG A 3 7.14 13.71 -5.22
CA ARG A 3 6.05 14.59 -5.68
C ARG A 3 4.86 13.83 -6.23
N LEU A 4 5.08 12.67 -6.87
CA LEU A 4 4.02 11.83 -7.42
C LEU A 4 3.29 11.08 -6.30
N ILE A 5 4.01 10.60 -5.28
CA ILE A 5 3.44 9.89 -4.11
C ILE A 5 2.67 10.86 -3.20
N PHE A 6 3.20 12.07 -3.00
CA PHE A 6 2.51 13.13 -2.25
C PHE A 6 1.25 13.59 -2.98
N VAL A 7 1.32 13.77 -4.30
CA VAL A 7 0.15 14.13 -5.11
C VAL A 7 -0.83 12.97 -5.28
N LEU A 8 -0.38 11.71 -5.29
CA LEU A 8 -1.27 10.54 -5.26
C LEU A 8 -1.94 10.42 -3.90
N SER A 9 -1.22 10.65 -2.81
CA SER A 9 -1.79 10.60 -1.46
C SER A 9 -2.74 11.76 -1.23
N VAL A 10 -2.46 12.95 -1.77
CA VAL A 10 -3.37 14.10 -1.76
C VAL A 10 -4.53 13.90 -2.73
N ALA A 11 -4.33 13.28 -3.89
CA ALA A 11 -5.40 12.96 -4.85
C ALA A 11 -6.27 11.79 -4.36
N LEU A 12 -5.70 10.82 -3.66
CA LEU A 12 -6.40 9.75 -2.94
C LEU A 12 -7.06 10.32 -1.68
N CYS A 13 -6.47 11.31 -1.01
CA CYS A 13 -7.14 12.06 0.05
C CYS A 13 -8.33 12.81 -0.54
N LEU A 14 -8.18 13.52 -1.65
CA LEU A 14 -9.25 14.27 -2.32
C LEU A 14 -10.31 13.35 -2.95
N ALA A 15 -9.93 12.17 -3.45
CA ALA A 15 -10.83 11.18 -4.03
C ALA A 15 -11.49 10.27 -2.98
N ALA A 16 -10.88 10.05 -1.81
CA ALA A 16 -11.52 9.39 -0.68
C ALA A 16 -12.29 10.38 0.21
N HIS A 17 -11.93 11.65 0.17
CA HIS A 17 -12.79 12.76 0.58
C HIS A 17 -13.92 13.01 -0.42
N ALA A 18 -14.07 12.20 -1.47
CA ALA A 18 -15.20 12.29 -2.39
C ALA A 18 -16.49 11.65 -1.85
N ASP A 19 -16.49 11.03 -0.66
CA ASP A 19 -17.72 10.67 0.05
C ASP A 19 -17.61 10.88 1.56
N LEU A 20 -16.41 10.85 2.14
CA LEU A 20 -16.28 10.85 3.61
C LEU A 20 -16.39 12.22 4.29
N THR A 21 -16.49 13.30 3.52
CA THR A 21 -16.92 14.61 4.03
C THR A 21 -18.44 14.75 4.14
N GLU A 22 -19.23 13.79 3.64
CA GLU A 22 -20.68 13.77 3.94
C GLU A 22 -20.95 13.63 5.45
N ASP A 23 -20.14 12.86 6.17
CA ASP A 23 -20.46 12.49 7.55
C ASP A 23 -19.78 13.36 8.63
N ILE A 24 -18.72 14.11 8.31
CA ILE A 24 -17.97 14.85 9.33
C ILE A 24 -18.00 16.37 9.17
N ASN A 25 -18.15 16.98 7.97
CA ASN A 25 -18.35 18.44 7.82
C ASN A 25 -18.67 18.89 6.37
N GLY A 26 -19.80 18.49 5.77
CA GLY A 26 -20.40 19.26 4.67
C GLY A 26 -21.03 18.48 3.52
N ASN A 27 -22.37 18.46 3.52
CA ASN A 27 -23.35 18.51 2.41
C ASN A 27 -23.19 17.65 1.14
N GLY A 28 -22.13 16.85 0.94
CA GLY A 28 -21.98 16.00 -0.25
C GLY A 28 -21.87 16.76 -1.59
N ILE A 29 -21.65 18.08 -1.56
CA ILE A 29 -21.53 18.90 -2.77
C ILE A 29 -20.05 19.03 -3.13
N TYR A 30 -19.57 18.19 -4.04
CA TYR A 30 -18.33 18.45 -4.75
C TYR A 30 -18.54 19.67 -5.63
N THR A 31 -17.58 20.59 -5.60
CA THR A 31 -17.48 21.52 -6.71
C THR A 31 -17.13 20.71 -7.95
N VAL A 32 -17.74 21.03 -9.10
CA VAL A 32 -17.44 20.40 -10.39
C VAL A 32 -15.91 20.33 -10.64
N ALA A 33 -15.17 21.35 -10.20
CA ALA A 33 -13.72 21.40 -10.28
C ALA A 33 -12.98 20.31 -9.47
N GLN A 34 -13.50 19.92 -8.30
CA GLN A 34 -12.92 18.85 -7.47
C GLN A 34 -13.16 17.47 -8.09
N GLU A 35 -14.38 17.24 -8.59
CA GLU A 35 -14.72 16.01 -9.31
C GLU A 35 -13.88 15.87 -10.60
N ASP A 36 -13.77 16.93 -11.39
CA ASP A 36 -12.92 16.97 -12.58
C ASP A 36 -11.45 16.69 -12.26
N THR A 37 -10.96 17.24 -11.15
CA THR A 37 -9.58 16.99 -10.70
C THR A 37 -9.40 15.53 -10.28
N ALA A 38 -10.33 14.97 -9.51
CA ALA A 38 -10.27 13.57 -9.08
C ALA A 38 -10.34 12.61 -10.29
N ASN A 39 -11.26 12.86 -11.23
CA ASN A 39 -11.40 12.09 -12.47
C ASN A 39 -10.15 12.19 -13.35
N LYS A 40 -9.58 13.39 -13.49
CA LYS A 40 -8.32 13.59 -14.22
C LYS A 40 -7.19 12.77 -13.60
N ARG A 41 -7.05 12.79 -12.27
CA ARG A 41 -6.02 12.03 -11.56
C ARG A 41 -6.24 10.53 -11.63
N LEU A 42 -7.49 10.08 -11.53
CA LEU A 42 -7.86 8.69 -11.73
C LEU A 42 -7.47 8.23 -13.14
N ASN A 43 -7.75 9.05 -14.15
CA ASN A 43 -7.39 8.75 -15.54
C ASN A 43 -5.87 8.78 -15.77
N GLU A 44 -5.13 9.69 -15.12
CA GLU A 44 -3.66 9.70 -15.13
C GLU A 44 -3.09 8.42 -14.48
N MET A 45 -3.67 7.98 -13.35
CA MET A 45 -3.29 6.74 -12.69
C MET A 45 -3.59 5.52 -13.55
N LYS A 46 -4.80 5.44 -14.13
CA LYS A 46 -5.18 4.39 -15.09
C LYS A 46 -4.21 4.35 -16.26
N LYS A 47 -3.91 5.49 -16.88
CA LYS A 47 -2.92 5.58 -17.96
C LYS A 47 -1.54 5.14 -17.51
N SER A 48 -1.08 5.56 -16.33
CA SER A 48 0.22 5.15 -15.80
C SER A 48 0.27 3.64 -15.53
N ILE A 49 -0.84 3.05 -15.10
CA ILE A 49 -1.00 1.61 -14.90
C ILE A 49 -1.03 0.88 -16.25
N GLU A 50 -1.80 1.37 -17.22
CA GLU A 50 -1.90 0.78 -18.56
C GLU A 50 -0.55 0.82 -19.30
N HIS A 51 0.18 1.93 -19.21
CA HIS A 51 1.45 2.10 -19.91
C HIS A 51 2.66 1.57 -19.13
N GLY A 52 2.59 1.55 -17.80
CA GLY A 52 3.68 1.15 -16.92
C GLY A 52 3.52 -0.24 -16.31
N GLY A 53 2.33 -0.85 -16.42
CA GLY A 53 2.03 -2.21 -16.02
C GLY A 53 2.56 -2.57 -14.63
N ALA A 54 3.18 -3.75 -14.57
CA ALA A 54 3.68 -4.34 -13.33
C ALA A 54 4.74 -3.46 -12.65
N ARG A 55 5.50 -2.66 -13.42
CA ARG A 55 6.58 -1.82 -12.91
C ARG A 55 6.05 -0.71 -12.01
N VAL A 56 4.97 -0.06 -12.43
CA VAL A 56 4.36 1.03 -11.65
C VAL A 56 3.80 0.48 -10.35
N LEU A 57 3.08 -0.65 -10.40
CA LEU A 57 2.56 -1.29 -9.20
C LEU A 57 3.67 -1.79 -8.26
N ALA A 58 4.74 -2.35 -8.80
CA ALA A 58 5.93 -2.74 -8.04
C ALA A 58 6.58 -1.54 -7.33
N SER A 59 6.72 -0.41 -8.03
CA SER A 59 7.29 0.82 -7.48
C SER A 59 6.44 1.41 -6.33
N TYR A 60 5.11 1.39 -6.48
CA TYR A 60 4.19 1.75 -5.41
C TYR A 60 4.29 0.78 -4.23
N THR A 61 4.42 -0.50 -4.51
CA THR A 61 4.55 -1.55 -3.49
C THR A 61 5.85 -1.44 -2.70
N ASP A 62 6.98 -1.19 -3.38
CA ASP A 62 8.25 -0.88 -2.71
C ASP A 62 8.14 0.36 -1.81
N SER A 63 7.46 1.41 -2.29
CA SER A 63 7.25 2.64 -1.52
C SER A 63 6.36 2.41 -0.30
N ALA A 64 5.28 1.64 -0.46
CA ALA A 64 4.38 1.26 0.62
C ALA A 64 5.09 0.41 1.68
N MET A 65 5.90 -0.58 1.26
CA MET A 65 6.71 -1.39 2.17
C MET A 65 7.76 -0.55 2.91
N ASP A 66 8.42 0.42 2.26
CA ASP A 66 9.33 1.35 2.95
C ASP A 66 8.59 2.18 4.01
N GLY A 67 7.39 2.67 3.70
CA GLY A 67 6.52 3.36 4.64
C GLY A 67 6.14 2.49 5.82
N TYR A 68 5.65 1.28 5.53
CA TYR A 68 5.30 0.27 6.52
C TYR A 68 6.46 0.01 7.49
N PHE A 69 7.64 -0.35 6.98
CA PHE A 69 8.78 -0.68 7.84
C PHE A 69 9.30 0.52 8.64
N ARG A 70 9.22 1.74 8.11
CA ARG A 70 9.52 2.95 8.90
C ARG A 70 8.57 3.10 10.08
N VAL A 71 7.27 2.91 9.87
CA VAL A 71 6.26 2.97 10.93
C VAL A 71 6.51 1.88 11.97
N VAL A 72 6.79 0.64 11.55
CA VAL A 72 7.13 -0.46 12.46
C VAL A 72 8.38 -0.13 13.28
N VAL A 73 9.47 0.32 12.65
CA VAL A 73 10.72 0.71 13.32
C VAL A 73 10.48 1.83 14.34
N MET A 74 9.68 2.85 14.00
CA MET A 74 9.33 3.93 14.93
C MET A 74 8.55 3.40 16.13
N ASN A 75 7.55 2.54 15.91
CA ASN A 75 6.75 1.98 16.99
C ASN A 75 7.58 1.06 17.90
N LEU A 76 8.44 0.20 17.34
CA LEU A 76 9.37 -0.61 18.14
C LEU A 76 10.28 0.27 19.01
N LYS A 77 10.79 1.38 18.48
CA LYS A 77 11.61 2.33 19.25
C LYS A 77 10.81 2.99 20.38
N ARG A 78 9.55 3.37 20.13
CA ARG A 78 8.64 3.96 21.13
C ARG A 78 8.29 2.97 22.24
N LEU A 79 8.16 1.68 21.91
CA LEU A 79 7.89 0.60 22.85
C LEU A 79 9.14 0.06 23.57
N GLY A 80 10.32 0.66 23.34
CA GLY A 80 11.57 0.28 24.02
C GLY A 80 12.38 -0.84 23.34
N HIS A 81 11.87 -1.46 22.26
CA HIS A 81 12.55 -2.52 21.51
C HIS A 81 13.59 -1.97 20.51
N ARG A 82 14.51 -1.13 20.97
CA ARG A 82 15.48 -0.40 20.10
C ARG A 82 16.38 -1.33 19.28
N GLN A 83 16.95 -2.36 19.90
CA GLN A 83 17.84 -3.30 19.20
C GLN A 83 17.12 -4.01 18.06
N THR A 84 15.92 -4.53 18.31
CA THR A 84 15.06 -5.13 17.29
C THR A 84 14.75 -4.13 16.17
N ALA A 85 14.43 -2.87 16.53
CA ALA A 85 14.14 -1.84 15.54
C ALA A 85 15.33 -1.54 14.63
N TYR A 86 16.54 -1.46 15.17
CA TYR A 86 17.76 -1.26 14.38
C TYR A 86 18.06 -2.46 13.49
N GLN A 87 17.88 -3.67 14.00
CA GLN A 87 18.04 -4.88 13.21
C GLN A 87 17.07 -4.90 12.02
N LEU A 88 15.77 -4.63 12.27
CA LEU A 88 14.75 -4.55 11.21
C LEU A 88 15.11 -3.50 10.16
N GLN A 89 15.50 -2.31 10.61
CA GLN A 89 15.88 -1.21 9.73
C GLN A 89 17.08 -1.58 8.85
N SER A 90 18.10 -2.23 9.43
CA SER A 90 19.31 -2.63 8.71
C SER A 90 19.07 -3.76 7.71
N GLU A 91 18.27 -4.76 8.09
CA GLU A 91 17.94 -5.86 7.18
C GLU A 91 17.03 -5.36 6.04
N TRP A 92 15.99 -4.57 6.34
CA TRP A 92 15.10 -4.03 5.31
C TRP A 92 15.82 -3.17 4.26
N ALA A 93 16.86 -2.42 4.66
CA ALA A 93 17.66 -1.63 3.74
C ALA A 93 18.25 -2.46 2.58
N GLN A 94 18.47 -3.76 2.79
CA GLN A 94 18.97 -4.69 1.77
C GLN A 94 17.90 -5.14 0.78
N HIS A 95 16.61 -4.89 1.05
CA HIS A 95 15.48 -5.31 0.22
C HIS A 95 14.76 -4.14 -0.48
N LYS A 96 15.11 -2.91 -0.11
CA LYS A 96 14.47 -1.70 -0.65
C LYS A 96 14.60 -1.61 -2.17
N GLY A 97 13.46 -1.52 -2.87
CA GLY A 97 13.43 -1.37 -4.33
C GLY A 97 13.64 -2.68 -5.11
N LYS A 98 13.83 -3.81 -4.41
CA LYS A 98 14.09 -5.09 -5.08
C LYS A 98 12.88 -5.58 -5.87
N LEU A 99 11.66 -5.26 -5.48
CA LEU A 99 10.48 -5.70 -6.23
C LEU A 99 10.44 -5.03 -7.61
N THR A 100 10.69 -3.73 -7.66
CA THR A 100 10.81 -2.99 -8.92
C THR A 100 11.95 -3.55 -9.77
N GLN A 101 13.09 -3.90 -9.17
CA GLN A 101 14.21 -4.53 -9.88
C GLN A 101 13.80 -5.88 -10.50
N ILE A 102 13.13 -6.75 -9.74
CA ILE A 102 12.64 -8.06 -10.23
C ILE A 102 11.73 -7.88 -11.45
N VAL A 103 10.83 -6.89 -11.41
CA VAL A 103 9.96 -6.59 -12.54
C VAL A 103 10.74 -6.00 -13.73
N ASP A 104 11.72 -5.13 -13.48
CA ASP A 104 12.55 -4.51 -14.53
C ASP A 104 13.44 -5.52 -15.26
N TYR A 105 13.88 -6.59 -14.60
CA TYR A 105 14.66 -7.66 -15.24
C TYR A 105 13.83 -8.60 -16.14
N GLY A 106 12.51 -8.39 -16.24
CA GLY A 106 11.65 -9.01 -17.26
C GLY A 106 11.20 -10.44 -16.94
N ASP A 107 11.94 -11.18 -16.12
CA ASP A 107 11.64 -12.60 -15.87
C ASP A 107 10.54 -12.83 -14.82
N ARG A 108 10.03 -11.80 -14.11
CA ARG A 108 8.98 -11.85 -13.06
C ARG A 108 8.94 -13.18 -12.27
N TYR A 109 10.10 -13.78 -12.03
CA TYR A 109 10.19 -15.16 -11.59
C TYR A 109 9.94 -15.16 -10.09
N ILE A 110 8.97 -15.96 -9.65
CA ILE A 110 8.56 -16.03 -8.24
C ILE A 110 9.78 -16.31 -7.33
N GLY A 111 10.75 -17.10 -7.80
CA GLY A 111 11.94 -17.42 -7.02
C GLY A 111 12.88 -16.25 -6.75
N GLN A 112 12.85 -15.16 -7.55
CA GLN A 112 13.60 -13.94 -7.24
C GLN A 112 12.98 -13.16 -6.07
N TYR A 113 11.71 -13.40 -5.77
CA TYR A 113 11.00 -12.81 -4.65
C TYR A 113 11.18 -13.59 -3.34
N ASP A 114 11.64 -14.85 -3.39
CA ASP A 114 11.81 -15.69 -2.20
C ASP A 114 12.65 -15.04 -1.09
N PRO A 115 13.78 -14.35 -1.36
CA PRO A 115 14.52 -13.66 -0.30
C PRO A 115 13.72 -12.55 0.40
N ILE A 116 12.84 -11.85 -0.32
CA ILE A 116 11.93 -10.86 0.28
C ILE A 116 10.88 -11.60 1.09
N SER A 117 10.28 -12.65 0.53
CA SER A 117 9.23 -13.43 1.17
C SER A 117 9.67 -14.06 2.49
N GLU A 118 10.86 -14.66 2.53
CA GLU A 118 11.49 -15.22 3.73
C GLU A 118 11.75 -14.14 4.78
N PHE A 119 12.26 -12.99 4.36
CA PHE A 119 12.44 -11.84 5.24
C PHE A 119 11.11 -11.39 5.86
N LEU A 120 10.06 -11.24 5.05
CA LEU A 120 8.73 -10.83 5.50
C LEU A 120 8.12 -11.85 6.47
N ALA A 121 8.21 -13.15 6.16
CA ALA A 121 7.72 -14.22 7.03
C ALA A 121 8.43 -14.24 8.39
N ARG A 122 9.77 -14.21 8.38
CA ARG A 122 10.57 -14.20 9.61
C ARG A 122 10.26 -12.98 10.49
N TRP A 123 10.14 -11.80 9.89
CA TRP A 123 9.85 -10.58 10.63
C TRP A 123 8.41 -10.53 11.12
N TYR A 124 7.46 -11.13 10.41
CA TYR A 124 6.10 -11.29 10.91
C TYR A 124 6.09 -12.07 12.23
N ASP A 125 6.68 -13.27 12.26
CA ASP A 125 6.68 -14.13 13.45
C ASP A 125 7.37 -13.43 14.64
N LYS A 126 8.50 -12.76 14.36
CA LYS A 126 9.25 -12.02 15.39
C LYS A 126 8.45 -10.83 15.94
N LEU A 127 7.75 -10.07 15.09
CA LEU A 127 6.96 -8.93 15.51
C LEU A 127 5.71 -9.35 16.28
N GLU A 128 5.03 -10.41 15.85
CA GLU A 128 3.87 -10.97 16.54
C GLU A 128 4.24 -11.47 17.94
N ALA A 129 5.36 -12.18 18.06
CA ALA A 129 5.89 -12.64 19.34
C ALA A 129 6.26 -11.49 20.29
N LEU A 130 6.74 -10.36 19.75
CA LEU A 130 7.12 -9.20 20.55
C LEU A 130 5.96 -8.31 20.97
N LEU A 131 4.96 -8.13 20.10
CA LEU A 131 3.97 -7.06 20.25
C LEU A 131 2.60 -7.53 20.74
N THR A 132 2.37 -8.82 20.96
CA THR A 132 1.01 -9.38 21.12
C THR A 132 0.14 -9.15 19.88
N LEU A 133 -0.85 -10.02 19.70
CA LEU A 133 -1.72 -9.98 18.51
C LEU A 133 -2.54 -8.68 18.42
N GLU A 134 -2.95 -8.13 19.56
CA GLU A 134 -3.79 -6.94 19.63
C GLU A 134 -3.03 -5.68 19.18
N VAL A 135 -1.82 -5.48 19.69
CA VAL A 135 -1.00 -4.33 19.28
C VAL A 135 -0.53 -4.51 17.84
N ALA A 136 -0.17 -5.74 17.43
CA ALA A 136 0.18 -6.02 16.05
C ALA A 136 -0.96 -5.66 15.07
N ARG A 137 -2.22 -5.95 15.43
CA ARG A 137 -3.39 -5.54 14.64
C ARG A 137 -3.62 -4.03 14.66
N ALA A 138 -3.57 -3.40 15.83
CA ALA A 138 -3.78 -1.96 15.98
C ALA A 138 -2.75 -1.12 15.21
N LEU A 139 -1.49 -1.55 15.23
CA LEU A 139 -0.38 -0.93 14.48
C LEU A 139 -0.29 -1.41 13.03
N ARG A 140 -1.22 -2.28 12.61
CA ARG A 140 -1.28 -2.86 11.26
C ARG A 140 -0.03 -3.62 10.82
N ILE A 141 0.67 -4.20 11.77
CA ILE A 141 1.83 -5.06 11.53
C ILE A 141 1.42 -6.33 10.78
N SER A 142 0.17 -6.77 10.92
CA SER A 142 -0.37 -7.91 10.17
C SER A 142 -0.34 -7.71 8.65
N ASP A 143 -0.28 -6.47 8.15
CA ASP A 143 -0.25 -6.17 6.71
C ASP A 143 1.02 -6.72 6.02
N ILE A 144 2.07 -7.06 6.79
CA ILE A 144 3.24 -7.76 6.26
C ILE A 144 2.86 -9.09 5.59
N LYS A 145 1.77 -9.74 6.02
CA LYS A 145 1.25 -10.95 5.37
C LYS A 145 0.67 -10.63 3.99
N THR A 146 -0.12 -9.55 3.88
CA THR A 146 -0.63 -9.10 2.58
C THR A 146 0.53 -8.82 1.63
N PHE A 147 1.58 -8.13 2.08
CA PHE A 147 2.78 -7.95 1.26
C PHE A 147 3.39 -9.28 0.85
N ASN A 148 3.53 -10.22 1.78
CA ASN A 148 4.17 -11.51 1.50
C ASN A 148 3.41 -12.38 0.50
N TYR A 149 2.09 -12.47 0.64
CA TYR A 149 1.25 -13.36 -0.16
C TYR A 149 0.76 -12.71 -1.45
N CYS A 150 0.16 -11.52 -1.36
CA CYS A 150 -0.53 -10.91 -2.49
C CYS A 150 0.44 -10.41 -3.58
N ILE A 151 1.69 -10.08 -3.24
CA ILE A 151 2.68 -9.66 -4.26
C ILE A 151 2.95 -10.78 -5.28
N ARG A 152 3.01 -12.04 -4.83
CA ARG A 152 3.24 -13.20 -5.71
C ARG A 152 2.12 -13.34 -6.74
N VAL A 153 0.86 -13.21 -6.28
CA VAL A 153 -0.32 -13.37 -7.12
C VAL A 153 -0.52 -12.15 -8.02
N VAL A 154 -0.48 -10.94 -7.46
CA VAL A 154 -0.88 -9.71 -8.17
C VAL A 154 0.22 -9.19 -9.09
N ILE A 155 1.48 -9.21 -8.67
CA ILE A 155 2.57 -8.51 -9.38
C ILE A 155 3.42 -9.47 -10.20
N LEU A 156 3.78 -10.63 -9.63
CA LEU A 156 4.74 -11.53 -10.24
C LEU A 156 4.09 -12.48 -11.26
N SER A 157 2.97 -13.10 -10.92
CA SER A 157 2.34 -14.10 -11.80
C SER A 157 0.82 -13.98 -11.95
N PRO A 158 0.28 -12.77 -12.21
CA PRO A 158 -1.16 -12.54 -12.30
C PRO A 158 -1.85 -13.46 -13.33
N CYS A 159 -1.20 -13.66 -14.48
CA CYS A 159 -1.77 -14.43 -15.59
C CYS A 159 -1.80 -15.95 -15.34
N THR A 160 -0.95 -16.44 -14.44
CA THR A 160 -0.89 -17.86 -14.06
C THR A 160 -2.04 -18.23 -13.13
N TYR A 161 -2.37 -17.34 -12.19
CA TYR A 161 -3.47 -17.53 -11.22
C TYR A 161 -4.84 -17.14 -11.80
N GLY A 162 -4.86 -16.27 -12.81
CA GLY A 162 -6.07 -15.87 -13.49
C GLY A 162 -6.78 -14.68 -12.84
N VAL A 163 -7.79 -14.16 -13.53
CA VAL A 163 -8.47 -12.90 -13.18
C VAL A 163 -9.17 -12.95 -11.82
N HIS A 164 -9.69 -14.11 -11.42
CA HIS A 164 -10.41 -14.25 -10.15
C HIS A 164 -9.48 -14.14 -8.95
N ASP A 165 -8.42 -14.96 -8.93
CA ASP A 165 -7.39 -14.93 -7.89
C ASP A 165 -6.70 -13.57 -7.84
N PHE A 166 -6.43 -12.97 -9.02
CA PHE A 166 -5.92 -11.61 -9.09
C PHE A 166 -6.83 -10.61 -8.39
N TYR A 167 -8.13 -10.62 -8.72
CA TYR A 167 -9.10 -9.69 -8.15
C TYR A 167 -9.22 -9.85 -6.63
N GLU A 168 -9.29 -11.09 -6.14
CA GLU A 168 -9.35 -11.40 -4.71
C GLU A 168 -8.12 -10.84 -3.98
N HIS A 169 -6.91 -11.19 -4.43
CA HIS A 169 -5.68 -10.76 -3.76
C HIS A 169 -5.37 -9.26 -3.97
N PHE A 170 -5.94 -8.63 -5.00
CA PHE A 170 -5.75 -7.21 -5.27
C PHE A 170 -6.73 -6.33 -4.49
N VAL A 171 -8.03 -6.65 -4.52
CA VAL A 171 -9.09 -5.83 -3.92
C VAL A 171 -9.44 -6.33 -2.52
N HIS A 172 -9.89 -7.58 -2.40
CA HIS A 172 -10.47 -8.11 -1.16
C HIS A 172 -10.09 -9.57 -0.95
N ASP A 173 -9.07 -9.80 -0.15
CA ASP A 173 -8.60 -11.15 0.22
C ASP A 173 -9.35 -11.63 1.47
N ALA A 174 -9.97 -12.80 1.43
CA ALA A 174 -10.79 -13.29 2.54
C ALA A 174 -9.97 -13.63 3.80
N LYS A 175 -8.69 -14.00 3.63
CA LYS A 175 -7.79 -14.39 4.71
C LYS A 175 -7.00 -13.20 5.25
N TYR A 176 -6.66 -12.27 4.37
CA TYR A 176 -5.88 -11.08 4.66
C TYR A 176 -6.65 -9.80 4.28
N ARG A 177 -5.94 -8.75 3.88
CA ARG A 177 -6.51 -7.61 3.16
C ARG A 177 -6.00 -7.65 1.74
N GLY A 178 -6.77 -7.16 0.78
CA GLY A 178 -6.28 -7.00 -0.59
C GLY A 178 -5.04 -6.11 -0.65
N LEU A 179 -4.18 -6.35 -1.63
CA LEU A 179 -2.95 -5.60 -1.79
C LEU A 179 -3.21 -4.10 -1.97
N PHE A 180 -4.18 -3.74 -2.82
CA PHE A 180 -4.43 -2.35 -3.18
C PHE A 180 -4.86 -1.47 -1.98
N PRO A 181 -5.85 -1.87 -1.16
CA PRO A 181 -6.17 -1.14 0.07
C PRO A 181 -4.96 -0.96 1.00
N VAL A 182 -4.14 -2.00 1.19
CA VAL A 182 -2.94 -1.93 2.03
C VAL A 182 -1.91 -0.97 1.47
N LEU A 183 -1.69 -0.97 0.16
CA LEU A 183 -0.82 0.00 -0.51
C LEU A 183 -1.29 1.43 -0.28
N VAL A 184 -2.58 1.67 -0.49
CA VAL A 184 -3.18 2.99 -0.31
C VAL A 184 -3.03 3.47 1.13
N TYR A 185 -3.33 2.62 2.12
CA TYR A 185 -3.18 2.95 3.53
C TYR A 185 -1.74 3.38 3.88
N HIS A 186 -0.74 2.57 3.54
CA HIS A 186 0.64 2.86 3.95
C HIS A 186 1.26 4.03 3.20
N THR A 187 0.88 4.23 1.93
CA THR A 187 1.35 5.38 1.16
C THR A 187 0.72 6.69 1.63
N SER A 188 -0.58 6.70 1.93
CA SER A 188 -1.26 7.87 2.50
C SER A 188 -0.77 8.17 3.91
N ASN A 189 -0.60 7.14 4.75
CA ASN A 189 -0.16 7.32 6.13
C ASN A 189 1.26 7.85 6.21
N LEU A 190 2.17 7.34 5.36
CA LEU A 190 3.52 7.85 5.24
C LEU A 190 3.53 9.31 4.78
N SER A 191 2.78 9.62 3.72
CA SER A 191 2.75 10.98 3.16
C SER A 191 2.18 11.99 4.14
N CYS A 192 1.08 11.64 4.83
CA CYS A 192 0.51 12.44 5.90
C CYS A 192 1.52 12.62 7.05
N SER A 193 2.14 11.53 7.51
CA SER A 193 3.12 11.55 8.60
C SER A 193 4.33 12.45 8.30
N LEU A 194 4.80 12.46 7.05
CA LEU A 194 5.89 13.32 6.60
C LEU A 194 5.45 14.79 6.51
N ALA A 195 4.23 15.05 6.03
CA ALA A 195 3.67 16.39 5.92
C ALA A 195 3.42 17.03 7.30
N SER A 196 2.96 16.23 8.26
CA SER A 196 2.58 16.67 9.60
C SER A 196 3.72 16.49 10.61
N PHE A 197 4.94 16.19 10.18
CA PHE A 197 6.05 15.97 11.11
C PHE A 197 6.35 17.27 11.88
N GLY A 198 6.32 17.20 13.21
CA GLY A 198 6.48 18.36 14.08
C GLY A 198 5.19 19.16 14.35
N THR A 199 4.04 18.72 13.81
CA THR A 199 2.73 19.31 14.14
C THR A 199 1.94 18.40 15.07
N LEU A 200 0.98 18.97 15.80
CA LEU A 200 0.08 18.23 16.69
C LEU A 200 -0.96 17.38 15.92
N VAL A 201 -0.93 17.35 14.59
CA VAL A 201 -1.94 16.66 13.73
C VAL A 201 -1.53 15.23 13.36
N TYR A 202 -0.30 14.81 13.69
CA TYR A 202 0.25 13.50 13.34
C TYR A 202 -0.62 12.30 13.75
N TRP A 203 -1.33 12.39 14.87
CA TRP A 203 -2.21 11.31 15.36
C TRP A 203 -3.43 11.06 14.45
N ALA A 204 -3.83 12.04 13.63
CA ALA A 204 -4.95 11.91 12.72
C ALA A 204 -4.60 11.16 11.42
N CYS A 205 -3.31 10.99 11.09
CA CYS A 205 -2.87 10.36 9.84
C CYS A 205 -3.31 8.89 9.71
N GLY A 206 -3.34 8.14 10.82
CA GLY A 206 -3.81 6.75 10.84
C GLY A 206 -5.30 6.64 10.47
N PRO A 207 -6.20 7.29 11.24
CA PRO A 207 -7.63 7.35 10.92
C PRO A 207 -7.91 7.83 9.50
N LEU A 208 -7.27 8.93 9.06
CA LEU A 208 -7.44 9.42 7.68
C LEU A 208 -7.03 8.38 6.64
N SER A 209 -5.94 7.65 6.88
CA SER A 209 -5.50 6.60 5.95
C SER A 209 -6.43 5.40 5.91
N SER A 210 -7.05 5.02 7.03
CA SER A 210 -8.08 3.97 7.06
C SER A 210 -9.32 4.37 6.26
N LEU A 211 -9.68 5.66 6.27
CA LEU A 211 -10.80 6.18 5.49
C LEU A 211 -10.48 6.14 3.99
N ILE A 212 -9.25 6.52 3.62
CA ILE A 212 -8.78 6.42 2.23
C ILE A 212 -8.74 4.97 1.75
N GLU A 213 -8.26 4.06 2.60
CA GLU A 213 -8.28 2.62 2.33
C GLU A 213 -9.68 2.09 2.11
N MET A 214 -10.68 2.51 2.91
CA MET A 214 -12.07 2.07 2.74
C MET A 214 -12.64 2.51 1.38
N GLY A 215 -12.33 3.73 0.95
CA GLY A 215 -12.68 4.21 -0.39
C GLY A 215 -11.96 3.40 -1.48
N ALA A 216 -10.69 3.08 -1.26
CA ALA A 216 -9.89 2.28 -2.17
C ALA A 216 -10.43 0.85 -2.33
N ASP A 217 -10.82 0.20 -1.24
CA ASP A 217 -11.39 -1.15 -1.20
C ASP A 217 -12.74 -1.22 -1.90
N ARG A 218 -13.69 -0.34 -1.52
CA ARG A 218 -15.08 -0.44 -1.98
C ARG A 218 -15.32 0.08 -3.38
N TRP A 219 -14.58 1.11 -3.80
CA TRP A 219 -14.93 1.86 -5.01
C TRP A 219 -13.84 1.83 -6.07
N LEU A 220 -12.59 2.10 -5.68
CA LEU A 220 -11.51 2.30 -6.63
C LEU A 220 -10.92 0.97 -7.10
N GLY A 221 -10.62 0.06 -6.18
CA GLY A 221 -10.07 -1.26 -6.43
C GLY A 221 -10.86 -2.04 -7.48
N PRO A 222 -12.19 -2.21 -7.31
CA PRO A 222 -13.02 -2.90 -8.30
C PRO A 222 -12.95 -2.29 -9.70
N LYS A 223 -12.83 -0.96 -9.80
CA LYS A 223 -12.80 -0.23 -11.09
C LYS A 223 -11.45 -0.30 -11.80
N ILE A 224 -10.36 -0.51 -11.07
CA ILE A 224 -9.01 -0.57 -11.65
C ILE A 224 -8.51 -2.00 -11.83
N ALA A 225 -9.07 -2.98 -11.12
CA ALA A 225 -8.60 -4.36 -11.15
C ALA A 225 -8.63 -4.98 -12.54
N GLY A 226 -9.75 -4.83 -13.27
CA GLY A 226 -9.89 -5.36 -14.64
C GLY A 226 -8.85 -4.79 -15.61
N PRO A 227 -8.81 -3.45 -15.83
CA PRO A 227 -7.82 -2.83 -16.70
C PRO A 227 -6.36 -3.13 -16.32
N LEU A 228 -6.08 -3.24 -15.02
CA LEU A 228 -4.76 -3.60 -14.50
C LEU A 228 -4.39 -5.06 -14.84
N TYR A 229 -5.32 -5.99 -14.68
CA TYR A 229 -5.12 -7.39 -15.07
C TYR A 229 -4.90 -7.51 -16.57
N ASP A 230 -5.72 -6.82 -17.37
CA ASP A 230 -5.58 -6.82 -18.83
C ASP A 230 -4.22 -6.27 -19.25
N ALA A 231 -3.75 -5.18 -18.63
CA ALA A 231 -2.42 -4.63 -18.89
C ALA A 231 -1.26 -5.55 -18.45
N PHE A 232 -1.51 -6.54 -17.58
CA PHE A 232 -0.49 -7.49 -17.13
C PHE A 232 -0.39 -8.74 -18.00
N CYS A 233 -1.48 -9.10 -18.67
CA CYS A 233 -1.68 -10.40 -19.30
C CYS A 233 -2.01 -10.37 -20.79
N ASN A 234 -2.39 -9.22 -21.33
CA ASN A 234 -2.67 -8.99 -22.76
C ASN A 234 -1.73 -7.94 -23.34
#